data_AF-A0A1E5W7P9-F1
#
_entry.id   AF-A0A1E5W7P9-F1
#
_cell.length_a   1.000
_cell.length_b   1.000
_cell.length_c   1.000
_cell.angle_alpha   90.00
_cell.angle_beta   90.00
_cell.angle_gamma   90.00
#
_symmetry.space_group_name_H-M   'P 1'
#
loop_
_entity.id
_entity.type
_entity.pdbx_description
1 polymer ?
#
loop_
_entity_poly.entity_id
_entity_poly.type
_entity_poly.pdbx_seq_one_letter_code
_entity_poly.pdbx_strand_id
1 'polypeptide(L)'
;MEETLAVESAAGEEPAAVAPERKEETLEEVLSRHRKEKSKLQDKETSLKKAAAKGSKAEQKAKKKQVEEEITRLSAELEAKHAVELASFGYKPSGNSEKGNLDNLVKAIAGVNMSSNSESAKPSKGVRRREKKAKEEAAREQRIQEEQSNLVSNRMLENEKLESKLEPLGLTIQEIKPDGHCLYRAVENQLLLHSNGTAQYSYQDLRQMTAKYMREHAADFLPFFLAEGKVEIGPDPSESFERYCQEIESTAAWGGQLELGALTHCLKKHIVVYSGSLPDVEMGKEYKSGSSGGSSAGDTSIRLSFHRHAYGLGEHYNSVIPAESS
;
A
#
# COMPACT_ATOMS: atom_id res chain seq x y z
N MET A 1 -80.16 -0.01 33.37
CA MET A 1 -79.74 0.58 34.65
C MET A 1 -78.86 1.74 34.25
N GLU A 2 -79.50 2.89 34.05
CA GLU A 2 -79.57 3.96 35.07
C GLU A 2 -78.26 4.77 34.99
N GLU A 3 -78.18 6.09 34.91
CA GLU A 3 -79.07 7.22 35.15
C GLU A 3 -78.29 8.45 34.57
N THR A 4 -78.83 9.21 33.61
CA THR A 4 -79.55 10.49 33.77
C THR A 4 -78.75 11.72 34.27
N LEU A 5 -78.82 12.77 33.43
CA LEU A 5 -79.05 14.21 33.76
C LEU A 5 -77.90 15.01 34.42
N ALA A 6 -77.70 16.31 34.22
CA ALA A 6 -78.16 17.34 33.26
C ALA A 6 -77.48 18.67 33.67
N VAL A 7 -77.71 19.72 32.86
CA VAL A 7 -77.69 21.16 33.20
C VAL A 7 -76.31 21.87 33.16
N GLU A 8 -76.09 23.11 32.69
CA GLU A 8 -76.71 24.08 31.75
C GLU A 8 -75.92 25.39 31.94
N SER A 9 -75.50 26.06 30.85
CA SER A 9 -75.18 27.52 30.75
C SER A 9 -74.07 28.12 31.67
N ALA A 10 -73.38 29.24 31.40
CA ALA A 10 -73.52 30.33 30.46
C ALA A 10 -72.16 31.04 30.28
N ALA A 11 -71.96 31.61 29.08
CA ALA A 11 -71.33 32.90 28.75
C ALA A 11 -70.02 33.35 29.43
N GLY A 12 -69.02 33.62 28.58
CA GLY A 12 -67.82 34.39 28.89
C GLY A 12 -66.95 34.56 27.65
N GLU A 13 -67.40 35.44 26.75
CA GLU A 13 -66.69 35.92 25.57
C GLU A 13 -65.46 36.74 25.99
N GLU A 14 -64.28 36.48 25.40
CA GLU A 14 -63.22 37.45 25.05
C GLU A 14 -62.03 36.71 24.39
N PRO A 15 -61.27 37.37 23.49
CA PRO A 15 -60.81 36.76 22.25
C PRO A 15 -59.48 36.01 22.36
N ALA A 16 -59.38 34.96 21.54
CA ALA A 16 -58.16 34.19 21.32
C ALA A 16 -57.01 35.10 20.84
N ALA A 17 -55.90 35.01 21.57
CA ALA A 17 -54.64 35.63 21.20
C ALA A 17 -54.22 35.20 19.79
N VAL A 18 -53.97 36.23 18.98
CA VAL A 18 -53.52 36.23 17.59
C VAL A 18 -52.36 35.25 17.39
N ALA A 19 -52.62 34.17 16.66
CA ALA A 19 -51.58 33.34 16.05
C ALA A 19 -50.81 34.20 15.03
N PRO A 20 -49.47 34.11 14.96
CA PRO A 20 -48.70 34.94 14.03
C PRO A 20 -49.06 34.54 12.59
N GLU A 21 -49.66 35.49 11.88
CA GLU A 21 -49.94 35.42 10.44
C GLU A 21 -48.66 34.99 9.71
N ARG A 22 -48.67 33.79 9.13
CA ARG A 22 -47.67 33.41 8.15
C ARG A 22 -47.91 34.28 6.93
N LYS A 23 -47.06 35.29 6.74
CA LYS A 23 -46.96 36.01 5.47
C LYS A 23 -46.87 34.97 4.36
N GLU A 24 -47.75 35.04 3.38
CA GLU A 24 -47.67 34.19 2.19
C GLU A 24 -46.38 34.56 1.43
N GLU A 25 -45.29 33.84 1.74
CA GLU A 25 -44.02 34.00 1.04
C GLU A 25 -44.21 33.55 -0.41
N THR A 26 -43.80 34.40 -1.36
CA THR A 26 -43.79 34.01 -2.77
C THR A 26 -42.75 32.93 -3.04
N LEU A 27 -42.94 32.13 -4.09
CA LEU A 27 -41.98 31.07 -4.46
C LEU A 27 -40.54 31.61 -4.65
N GLU A 28 -40.41 32.83 -5.19
CA GLU A 28 -39.11 33.49 -5.35
C GLU A 28 -38.45 33.84 -4.01
N GLU A 29 -39.23 34.27 -3.02
CA GLU A 29 -38.76 34.54 -1.65
C GLU A 29 -38.33 33.26 -0.95
N VAL A 30 -39.08 32.16 -1.10
CA VAL A 30 -38.73 30.83 -0.57
C VAL A 30 -37.42 30.32 -1.19
N LEU A 31 -37.25 30.42 -2.51
CA LEU A 31 -36.01 30.04 -3.20
C LEU A 31 -34.83 30.94 -2.82
N SER A 32 -35.07 32.23 -2.57
CA SER A 32 -34.06 33.16 -2.05
C SER A 32 -33.63 32.80 -0.63
N ARG A 33 -34.59 32.43 0.22
CA ARG A 33 -34.33 31.95 1.58
C ARG A 33 -33.55 30.63 1.58
N HIS A 34 -33.94 29.66 0.75
CA HIS A 34 -33.21 28.39 0.61
C HIS A 34 -31.76 28.59 0.21
N ARG A 35 -31.47 29.53 -0.70
CA ARG A 35 -30.11 29.90 -1.09
C ARG A 35 -29.32 30.47 0.09
N LYS A 36 -29.91 31.37 0.87
CA LYS A 36 -29.27 31.95 2.07
C LYS A 36 -29.03 30.89 3.15
N GLU A 37 -29.97 29.97 3.35
CA GLU A 37 -29.84 28.87 4.32
C GLU A 37 -28.76 27.88 3.92
N LYS A 38 -28.66 27.52 2.63
CA LYS A 38 -27.57 26.69 2.10
C LYS A 38 -26.21 27.36 2.29
N SER A 39 -26.10 28.67 2.00
CA SER A 39 -24.88 29.43 2.24
C SER A 39 -24.49 29.44 3.73
N LYS A 40 -25.45 29.70 4.62
CA LYS A 40 -25.21 29.67 6.08
C LYS A 40 -24.77 28.29 6.58
N LEU A 41 -25.33 27.21 6.00
CA LEU A 41 -24.96 25.84 6.36
C LEU A 41 -23.53 25.52 5.89
N GLN A 42 -23.14 25.98 4.70
CA GLN A 42 -21.75 25.88 4.22
C GLN A 42 -20.77 26.63 5.13
N ASP A 43 -21.10 27.85 5.57
CA ASP A 43 -20.27 28.60 6.51
C ASP A 43 -20.13 27.86 7.85
N LYS A 44 -21.23 27.29 8.36
CA LYS A 44 -21.22 26.48 9.59
C LYS A 44 -20.39 25.21 9.44
N GLU A 45 -20.50 24.51 8.31
CA GLU A 45 -19.71 23.31 7.99
C GLU A 45 -18.20 23.61 8.01
N THR A 46 -17.79 24.70 7.37
CA THR A 46 -16.37 25.09 7.35
C THR A 46 -15.85 25.45 8.74
N SER A 47 -16.68 26.07 9.58
CA SER A 47 -16.34 26.38 10.97
C SER A 47 -16.17 25.10 11.82
N LEU A 48 -17.11 24.15 11.72
CA LEU A 48 -17.06 22.89 12.46
C LEU A 48 -15.85 22.03 12.04
N LYS A 49 -15.56 21.94 10.73
CA LYS A 49 -14.37 21.24 10.22
C LYS A 49 -13.07 21.86 10.73
N LYS A 50 -12.99 23.19 10.82
CA LYS A 50 -11.83 23.91 11.38
C LYS A 50 -11.68 23.68 12.89
N ALA A 51 -12.77 23.59 13.64
CA ALA A 51 -12.74 23.29 15.07
C ALA A 51 -12.28 21.86 15.34
N ALA A 52 -12.74 20.89 14.54
CA ALA A 52 -12.34 19.48 14.64
C ALA A 52 -10.86 19.21 14.31
N ALA A 53 -10.20 20.13 13.59
CA ALA A 53 -8.79 20.04 13.25
C ALA A 53 -7.82 20.44 14.38
N LYS A 54 -8.33 20.76 15.58
CA LYS A 54 -7.54 21.17 16.76
C LYS A 54 -7.52 20.06 17.83
N GLY A 55 -6.34 19.72 18.36
CA GLY A 55 -6.16 18.76 19.46
C GLY A 55 -5.11 17.68 19.15
N SER A 56 -5.02 16.65 20.00
CA SER A 56 -4.13 15.50 19.78
C SER A 56 -4.62 14.59 18.64
N LYS A 57 -3.73 13.75 18.08
CA LYS A 57 -4.03 12.90 16.90
C LYS A 57 -5.21 11.94 17.13
N ALA A 58 -5.37 11.44 18.35
CA ALA A 58 -6.51 10.58 18.73
C ALA A 58 -7.82 11.37 18.84
N GLU A 59 -7.79 12.56 19.45
CA GLU A 59 -8.96 13.44 19.57
C GLU A 59 -9.42 13.98 18.22
N GLN A 60 -8.51 14.31 17.31
CA GLN A 60 -8.84 14.77 15.96
C GLN A 60 -9.63 13.70 15.19
N LYS A 61 -9.24 12.42 15.30
CA LYS A 61 -9.94 11.32 14.61
C LYS A 61 -11.37 11.15 15.13
N ALA A 62 -11.56 11.21 16.45
CA ALA A 62 -12.89 11.11 17.07
C ALA A 62 -13.77 12.33 16.73
N LYS A 63 -13.24 13.55 16.90
CA LYS A 63 -13.97 14.80 16.60
C LYS A 63 -14.30 14.94 15.11
N LYS A 64 -13.41 14.51 14.21
CA LYS A 64 -13.66 14.53 12.76
C LYS A 64 -14.82 13.62 12.37
N LYS A 65 -14.88 12.41 12.93
CA LYS A 65 -15.99 11.48 12.69
C LYS A 65 -17.32 12.06 13.19
N GLN A 66 -17.33 12.59 14.41
CA GLN A 66 -18.53 13.21 15.00
C GLN A 66 -19.02 14.43 14.19
N VAL A 67 -18.11 15.30 13.75
CA VAL A 67 -18.45 16.47 12.93
C VAL A 67 -18.97 16.06 11.55
N GLU A 68 -18.44 15.01 10.94
CA GLU A 68 -18.90 14.49 9.64
C GLU A 68 -20.32 13.91 9.72
N GLU A 69 -20.63 13.16 10.78
CA GLU A 69 -21.99 12.69 11.08
C GLU A 69 -22.96 13.86 11.35
N GLU A 70 -22.51 14.90 12.04
CA GLU A 70 -23.34 16.08 12.29
C GLU A 70 -23.65 16.88 11.01
N ILE A 71 -22.67 17.02 10.12
CA ILE A 71 -22.83 17.72 8.83
C ILE A 71 -23.82 16.98 7.93
N THR A 72 -23.68 15.65 7.82
CA THR A 72 -24.60 14.84 7.02
C THR A 72 -26.03 14.94 7.54
N ARG A 73 -26.22 14.88 8.87
CA ARG A 73 -27.52 15.09 9.51
C ARG A 73 -28.12 16.47 9.23
N LEU A 74 -27.35 17.54 9.43
CA LEU A 74 -27.83 18.92 9.24
C LEU A 74 -28.17 19.21 7.77
N SER A 75 -27.38 18.69 6.82
CA SER A 75 -27.65 18.83 5.40
C SER A 75 -28.93 18.10 4.99
N ALA A 76 -29.10 16.85 5.44
CA ALA A 76 -30.29 16.06 5.14
C ALA A 76 -31.57 16.68 5.73
N GLU A 77 -31.49 17.22 6.95
CA GLU A 77 -32.62 17.91 7.57
C GLU A 77 -33.01 19.18 6.81
N LEU A 78 -32.02 19.97 6.37
CA LEU A 78 -32.29 21.19 5.59
C LEU A 78 -32.89 20.86 4.21
N GLU A 79 -32.35 19.85 3.53
CA GLU A 79 -32.88 19.40 2.24
C GLU A 79 -34.29 18.83 2.37
N ALA A 80 -34.59 18.07 3.43
CA ALA A 80 -35.93 17.57 3.69
C ALA A 80 -36.92 18.73 3.94
N LYS A 81 -36.53 19.75 4.72
CA LYS A 81 -37.34 20.97 4.92
C LYS A 81 -37.58 21.71 3.61
N HIS A 82 -36.53 21.91 2.81
CA HIS A 82 -36.63 22.56 1.50
C HIS A 82 -37.54 21.77 0.56
N ALA A 83 -37.46 20.44 0.56
CA ALA A 83 -38.31 19.59 -0.25
C ALA A 83 -39.79 19.67 0.16
N VAL A 84 -40.08 19.67 1.47
CA VAL A 84 -41.46 19.83 1.99
C VAL A 84 -42.02 21.21 1.63
N GLU A 85 -41.21 22.26 1.82
CA GLU A 85 -41.61 23.62 1.45
C GLU A 85 -41.86 23.72 -0.06
N LEU A 86 -40.97 23.21 -0.91
CA LEU A 86 -41.19 23.21 -2.36
C LEU A 86 -42.42 22.37 -2.78
N ALA A 87 -42.66 21.24 -2.12
CA ALA A 87 -43.85 20.42 -2.37
C ALA A 87 -45.16 21.15 -2.02
N SER A 88 -45.15 21.98 -0.96
CA SER A 88 -46.30 22.81 -0.58
C SER A 88 -46.64 23.89 -1.63
N PHE A 89 -45.66 24.29 -2.45
CA PHE A 89 -45.85 25.18 -3.61
C PHE A 89 -46.08 24.40 -4.93
N GLY A 90 -46.38 23.10 -4.86
CA GLY A 90 -46.70 22.28 -6.04
C GLY A 90 -45.50 21.82 -6.88
N TYR A 91 -44.27 21.97 -6.37
CA TYR A 91 -43.07 21.52 -7.09
C TYR A 91 -42.90 20.00 -6.98
N LYS A 92 -43.14 19.27 -8.07
CA LYS A 92 -42.77 17.85 -8.19
C LYS A 92 -41.32 17.74 -8.69
N PRO A 93 -40.45 16.94 -8.07
CA PRO A 93 -39.15 16.64 -8.63
C PRO A 93 -39.33 15.58 -9.74
N SER A 94 -39.80 16.01 -10.91
CA SER A 94 -39.85 15.13 -12.08
C SER A 94 -38.50 15.14 -12.78
N GLY A 95 -37.91 13.95 -12.93
CA GLY A 95 -36.62 13.74 -13.59
C GLY A 95 -36.64 14.20 -15.04
N ASN A 96 -35.47 14.69 -15.47
CA ASN A 96 -35.02 14.89 -16.85
C ASN A 96 -35.93 15.68 -17.81
N SER A 97 -35.65 16.98 -17.98
CA SER A 97 -35.25 17.57 -19.28
C SER A 97 -35.37 19.11 -19.36
N GLU A 98 -35.75 19.85 -18.31
CA GLU A 98 -35.93 21.31 -18.41
C GLU A 98 -35.18 22.17 -17.36
N LYS A 99 -34.13 21.64 -16.72
CA LYS A 99 -33.28 22.46 -15.81
C LYS A 99 -32.42 23.49 -16.53
N GLY A 100 -32.14 23.31 -17.82
CA GLY A 100 -31.24 24.17 -18.58
C GLY A 100 -31.85 25.52 -18.98
N ASN A 101 -33.17 25.61 -19.12
CA ASN A 101 -33.81 26.79 -19.70
C ASN A 101 -34.18 27.84 -18.63
N LEU A 102 -34.60 27.40 -17.45
CA LEU A 102 -34.94 28.30 -16.34
C LEU A 102 -33.69 28.91 -15.68
N ASP A 103 -32.59 28.16 -15.57
CA ASP A 103 -31.31 28.68 -15.03
C ASP A 103 -30.70 29.76 -15.95
N ASN A 104 -30.97 29.68 -17.26
CA ASN A 104 -30.61 30.68 -18.25
C ASN A 104 -31.53 31.91 -18.24
N LEU A 105 -32.84 31.72 -18.05
CA LEU A 105 -33.79 32.84 -17.92
C LEU A 105 -33.59 33.64 -16.62
N VAL A 106 -33.24 32.96 -15.53
CA VAL A 106 -32.90 33.58 -14.23
C VAL A 106 -31.58 34.35 -14.30
N LYS A 107 -30.61 33.92 -15.12
CA LYS A 107 -29.41 34.70 -15.45
C LYS A 107 -29.70 35.92 -16.32
N ALA A 108 -30.70 35.85 -17.20
CA ALA A 108 -31.07 36.94 -18.10
C ALA A 108 -31.83 38.07 -17.39
N ILE A 109 -32.63 37.77 -16.36
CA ILE A 109 -33.34 38.79 -15.55
C ILE A 109 -32.37 39.50 -14.58
N ALA A 110 -31.21 38.91 -14.28
CA ALA A 110 -30.18 39.45 -13.40
C ALA A 110 -29.28 40.56 -14.02
N GLY A 111 -29.80 41.33 -14.99
CA GLY A 111 -29.35 42.70 -15.26
C GLY A 111 -27.86 42.93 -15.53
N VAL A 112 -27.16 42.01 -16.21
CA VAL A 112 -25.82 42.28 -16.73
C VAL A 112 -25.93 42.71 -18.19
N ASN A 113 -25.93 44.02 -18.38
CA ASN A 113 -25.83 44.71 -19.66
C ASN A 113 -24.60 44.20 -20.45
N MET A 114 -24.84 43.49 -21.55
CA MET A 114 -23.82 43.05 -22.50
C MET A 114 -23.91 43.93 -23.75
N SER A 115 -23.24 45.08 -23.72
CA SER A 115 -22.83 45.72 -24.97
C SER A 115 -21.67 44.90 -25.55
N SER A 116 -21.89 44.47 -26.78
CA SER A 116 -20.96 43.80 -27.67
C SER A 116 -19.57 44.44 -27.65
N ASN A 117 -18.57 43.71 -27.16
CA ASN A 117 -17.24 43.75 -27.76
C ASN A 117 -16.51 42.42 -27.54
N SER A 118 -15.93 41.92 -28.62
CA SER A 118 -15.12 40.71 -28.66
C SER A 118 -13.82 40.89 -27.88
N GLU A 119 -13.77 40.39 -26.64
CA GLU A 119 -12.49 40.07 -25.98
C GLU A 119 -12.66 38.82 -25.11
N SER A 120 -11.77 37.85 -25.32
CA SER A 120 -11.65 36.61 -24.54
C SER A 120 -11.72 36.89 -23.04
N ALA A 121 -12.73 36.33 -22.37
CA ALA A 121 -12.91 36.44 -20.92
C ALA A 121 -11.66 35.92 -20.20
N LYS A 122 -10.84 36.84 -19.68
CA LYS A 122 -9.62 36.49 -18.93
C LYS A 122 -10.03 35.71 -17.67
N PRO A 123 -9.41 34.55 -17.39
CA PRO A 123 -9.75 33.76 -16.20
C PRO A 123 -9.53 34.57 -14.94
N SER A 124 -10.46 34.44 -13.99
CA SER A 124 -10.44 35.09 -12.67
C SER A 124 -9.08 34.93 -11.97
N LYS A 125 -8.66 35.94 -11.18
CA LYS A 125 -7.42 35.92 -10.39
C LYS A 125 -7.32 34.66 -9.50
N GLY A 126 -8.45 34.13 -9.01
CA GLY A 126 -8.51 32.91 -8.22
C GLY A 126 -8.23 31.63 -9.04
N VAL A 127 -8.77 31.57 -10.26
CA VAL A 127 -8.54 30.45 -11.20
C VAL A 127 -7.08 30.44 -11.65
N ARG A 128 -6.52 31.59 -12.03
CA ARG A 128 -5.09 31.74 -12.39
C ARG A 128 -4.15 31.31 -11.26
N ARG A 129 -4.49 31.60 -10.00
CA ARG A 129 -3.67 31.18 -8.84
C ARG A 129 -3.73 29.67 -8.61
N ARG A 130 -4.89 29.03 -8.83
CA ARG A 130 -5.07 27.59 -8.69
C ARG A 130 -4.39 26.82 -9.82
N GLU A 131 -4.50 27.30 -11.05
CA GLU A 131 -3.79 26.76 -12.21
C GLU A 131 -2.27 26.92 -12.08
N LYS A 132 -1.77 28.06 -11.57
CA LYS A 132 -0.35 28.24 -11.30
C LYS A 132 0.15 27.22 -10.26
N LYS A 133 -0.60 27.04 -9.16
CA LYS A 133 -0.24 26.06 -8.13
C LYS A 133 -0.28 24.61 -8.66
N ALA A 134 -1.31 24.26 -9.43
CA ALA A 134 -1.43 22.94 -10.03
C ALA A 134 -0.30 22.66 -11.04
N LYS A 135 0.09 23.66 -11.85
CA LYS A 135 1.26 23.54 -12.75
C LYS A 135 2.58 23.40 -11.98
N GLU A 136 2.74 24.13 -10.89
CA GLU A 136 3.95 24.08 -10.07
C GLU A 136 4.07 22.75 -9.31
N GLU A 137 2.94 22.21 -8.83
CA GLU A 137 2.83 20.88 -8.22
C GLU A 137 3.08 19.77 -9.24
N ALA A 138 2.45 19.82 -10.42
CA ALA A 138 2.72 18.88 -11.51
C ALA A 138 4.17 18.94 -11.99
N ALA A 139 4.77 20.13 -12.09
CA ALA A 139 6.19 20.27 -12.45
C ALA A 139 7.13 19.76 -11.33
N ARG A 140 6.71 19.85 -10.06
CA ARG A 140 7.46 19.27 -8.93
C ARG A 140 7.34 17.74 -8.93
N GLU A 141 6.15 17.20 -9.16
CA GLU A 141 5.92 15.77 -9.29
C GLU A 141 6.66 15.18 -10.50
N GLN A 142 6.66 15.87 -11.66
CA GLN A 142 7.45 15.47 -12.82
C GLN A 142 8.95 15.47 -12.52
N ARG A 143 9.49 16.49 -11.83
CA ARG A 143 10.90 16.49 -11.42
C ARG A 143 11.22 15.34 -10.47
N ILE A 144 10.36 15.07 -9.49
CA ILE A 144 10.54 13.93 -8.57
C ILE A 144 10.49 12.60 -9.34
N GLN A 145 9.56 12.47 -10.29
CA GLN A 145 9.41 11.28 -11.13
C GLN A 145 10.63 11.08 -12.03
N GLU A 146 11.15 12.14 -12.65
CA GLU A 146 12.34 12.13 -13.51
C GLU A 146 13.61 11.81 -12.70
N GLU A 147 13.75 12.39 -11.50
CA GLU A 147 14.84 12.06 -10.57
C GLU A 147 14.75 10.59 -10.13
N GLN A 148 13.55 10.08 -9.83
CA GLN A 148 13.36 8.67 -9.48
C GLN A 148 13.58 7.71 -10.65
N SER A 149 13.28 8.11 -11.89
CA SER A 149 13.54 7.29 -13.08
C SER A 149 15.00 7.32 -13.52
N ASN A 150 15.73 8.41 -13.24
CA ASN A 150 17.16 8.53 -13.56
C ASN A 150 18.08 7.84 -12.55
N LEU A 151 17.57 7.53 -11.35
CA LEU A 151 18.29 6.68 -10.41
C LEU A 151 18.20 5.22 -10.91
N VAL A 152 19.21 4.79 -11.67
CA VAL A 152 19.38 3.36 -11.98
C VAL A 152 19.44 2.63 -10.64
N SER A 153 18.40 1.84 -10.36
CA SER A 153 18.29 1.11 -9.11
C SER A 153 19.47 0.14 -8.98
N ASN A 154 20.09 0.09 -7.80
CA ASN A 154 21.17 -0.86 -7.50
C ASN A 154 20.77 -2.32 -7.83
N ARG A 155 19.48 -2.65 -7.72
CA ARG A 155 18.90 -3.93 -8.16
C ARG A 155 19.12 -4.19 -9.65
N MET A 156 18.82 -3.21 -10.51
CA MET A 156 18.94 -3.39 -11.96
C MET A 156 20.39 -3.60 -12.36
N LEU A 157 21.31 -2.80 -11.80
CA LEU A 157 22.75 -2.96 -12.04
C LEU A 157 23.28 -4.31 -11.57
N GLU A 158 22.78 -4.83 -10.44
CA GLU A 158 23.18 -6.14 -9.91
C GLU A 158 22.66 -7.27 -10.80
N ASN A 159 21.38 -7.21 -11.20
CA ASN A 159 20.78 -8.19 -12.11
C ASN A 159 21.48 -8.19 -13.48
N GLU A 160 21.71 -7.03 -14.09
CA GLU A 160 22.37 -6.91 -15.40
C GLU A 160 23.76 -7.53 -15.38
N LYS A 161 24.54 -7.30 -14.31
CA LYS A 161 25.87 -7.91 -14.14
C LYS A 161 25.79 -9.43 -13.97
N LEU A 162 24.81 -9.92 -13.22
CA LEU A 162 24.61 -11.37 -13.06
C LEU A 162 24.18 -12.02 -14.36
N GLU A 163 23.21 -11.45 -15.06
CA GLU A 163 22.73 -11.93 -16.36
C GLU A 163 23.86 -11.97 -17.37
N SER A 164 24.67 -10.90 -17.46
CA SER A 164 25.86 -10.85 -18.32
C SER A 164 26.91 -11.93 -18.01
N LYS A 165 26.99 -12.38 -16.75
CA LYS A 165 27.88 -13.49 -16.34
C LYS A 165 27.29 -14.86 -16.66
N LEU A 166 25.97 -15.02 -16.55
CA LEU A 166 25.28 -16.29 -16.67
C LEU A 166 24.91 -16.65 -18.12
N GLU A 167 24.60 -15.66 -18.95
CA GLU A 167 24.23 -15.85 -20.36
C GLU A 167 25.30 -16.64 -21.15
N PRO A 168 26.61 -16.31 -21.08
CA PRO A 168 27.64 -17.08 -21.80
C PRO A 168 27.79 -18.53 -21.33
N LEU A 169 27.29 -18.83 -20.12
CA LEU A 169 27.30 -20.18 -19.55
C LEU A 169 26.02 -20.96 -19.91
N GLY A 170 25.08 -20.35 -20.64
CA GLY A 170 23.76 -20.93 -20.92
C GLY A 170 22.92 -21.08 -19.66
N LEU A 171 23.04 -20.16 -18.71
CA LEU A 171 22.34 -20.18 -17.43
C LEU A 171 21.44 -18.95 -17.28
N THR A 172 20.38 -19.10 -16.50
CA THR A 172 19.47 -18.00 -16.13
C THR A 172 19.06 -18.08 -14.66
N ILE A 173 18.56 -16.99 -14.12
CA ILE A 173 18.12 -16.90 -12.72
C ILE A 173 16.65 -17.32 -12.64
N GLN A 174 16.36 -18.30 -11.80
CA GLN A 174 15.02 -18.63 -11.36
C GLN A 174 14.74 -17.91 -10.04
N GLU A 175 13.79 -16.96 -10.08
CA GLU A 175 13.38 -16.22 -8.89
C GLU A 175 12.79 -17.16 -7.82
N ILE A 176 13.26 -16.99 -6.58
CA ILE A 176 12.81 -17.66 -5.38
C ILE A 176 12.03 -16.66 -4.53
N LYS A 177 11.07 -17.15 -3.76
CA LYS A 177 10.25 -16.31 -2.89
C LYS A 177 11.16 -15.48 -1.94
N PRO A 178 10.97 -14.14 -1.86
CA PRO A 178 11.77 -13.27 -1.00
C PRO A 178 11.31 -13.35 0.46
N ASP A 179 11.51 -14.51 1.07
CA ASP A 179 11.32 -14.75 2.50
C ASP A 179 12.65 -15.17 3.15
N GLY A 180 12.63 -15.32 4.49
CA GLY A 180 13.82 -15.72 5.23
C GLY A 180 14.31 -17.15 4.94
N HIS A 181 13.61 -17.92 4.10
CA HIS A 181 13.99 -19.26 3.68
C HIS A 181 14.63 -19.31 2.29
N CYS A 182 14.86 -18.17 1.63
CA CYS A 182 15.33 -18.09 0.24
C CYS A 182 16.55 -18.98 -0.06
N LEU A 183 17.59 -18.98 0.78
CA LEU A 183 18.77 -19.84 0.60
C LEU A 183 18.40 -21.33 0.51
N TYR A 184 17.62 -21.82 1.48
CA TYR A 184 17.21 -23.22 1.53
C TYR A 184 16.25 -23.59 0.41
N ARG A 185 15.34 -22.67 0.03
CA ARG A 185 14.43 -22.85 -1.11
C ARG A 185 15.16 -22.88 -2.45
N ALA A 186 16.22 -22.08 -2.59
CA ALA A 186 17.05 -22.10 -3.79
C ALA A 186 17.81 -23.42 -3.92
N VAL A 187 18.35 -23.93 -2.81
CA VAL A 187 19.00 -25.26 -2.75
C VAL A 187 18.00 -26.39 -3.01
N GLU A 188 16.81 -26.35 -2.39
CA GLU A 188 15.70 -27.28 -2.64
C GLU A 188 15.33 -27.32 -4.12
N ASN A 189 15.20 -26.15 -4.77
CA ASN A 189 14.92 -26.06 -6.19
C ASN A 189 16.02 -26.71 -7.05
N GLN A 190 17.30 -26.47 -6.75
CA GLN A 190 18.43 -27.10 -7.46
C GLN A 190 18.45 -28.62 -7.31
N LEU A 191 18.17 -29.12 -6.10
CA LEU A 191 18.10 -30.56 -5.85
C LEU A 191 16.96 -31.21 -6.65
N LEU A 192 15.81 -30.54 -6.75
CA LEU A 192 14.67 -31.00 -7.54
C LEU A 192 14.99 -31.10 -9.04
N LEU A 193 15.77 -30.15 -9.57
CA LEU A 193 16.21 -30.16 -10.97
C LEU A 193 17.16 -31.33 -11.25
N HIS A 194 18.08 -31.62 -10.33
CA HIS A 194 19.03 -32.72 -10.47
C HIS A 194 18.41 -34.13 -10.31
N SER A 195 17.23 -34.23 -9.69
CA SER A 195 16.52 -35.49 -9.44
C SER A 195 15.35 -35.73 -10.40
N ASN A 196 15.29 -35.00 -11.51
CA ASN A 196 14.21 -35.03 -12.50
C ASN A 196 12.81 -34.86 -11.86
N GLY A 197 12.68 -33.93 -10.90
CA GLY A 197 11.42 -33.64 -10.24
C GLY A 197 11.08 -34.53 -9.04
N THR A 198 11.99 -35.41 -8.60
CA THR A 198 11.79 -36.20 -7.39
C THR A 198 12.24 -35.40 -6.17
N ALA A 199 11.30 -34.87 -5.38
CA ALA A 199 11.63 -34.12 -4.17
C ALA A 199 12.40 -35.02 -3.17
N GLN A 200 13.68 -34.70 -2.95
CA GLN A 200 14.53 -35.45 -2.02
C GLN A 200 14.48 -34.86 -0.60
N TYR A 201 14.54 -33.53 -0.50
CA TYR A 201 14.56 -32.80 0.76
C TYR A 201 13.73 -31.53 0.61
N SER A 202 12.94 -31.21 1.64
CA SER A 202 12.28 -29.91 1.74
C SER A 202 13.24 -28.85 2.29
N TYR A 203 12.91 -27.56 2.12
CA TYR A 203 13.69 -26.48 2.75
C TYR A 203 13.76 -26.62 4.28
N GLN A 204 12.75 -27.22 4.94
CA GLN A 204 12.80 -27.51 6.37
C GLN A 204 13.79 -28.63 6.70
N ASP A 205 13.82 -29.68 5.90
CA ASP A 205 14.79 -30.78 6.08
C ASP A 205 16.21 -30.25 5.92
N LEU A 206 16.44 -29.40 4.92
CA LEU A 206 17.75 -28.77 4.69
C LEU A 206 18.19 -27.92 5.89
N ARG A 207 17.28 -27.18 6.53
CA ARG A 207 17.57 -26.41 7.76
C ARG A 207 18.00 -27.32 8.90
N GLN A 208 17.27 -28.40 9.15
CA GLN A 208 17.60 -29.37 10.19
C GLN A 208 18.93 -30.07 9.93
N MET A 209 19.18 -30.48 8.68
CA MET A 209 20.44 -31.10 8.28
C MET A 209 21.62 -30.15 8.49
N THR A 210 21.45 -28.88 8.14
CA THR A 210 22.45 -27.83 8.31
C THR A 210 22.81 -27.66 9.78
N ALA A 211 21.82 -27.39 10.63
CA ALA A 211 22.04 -27.20 12.06
C ALA A 211 22.65 -28.44 12.72
N LYS A 212 22.16 -29.63 12.38
CA LYS A 212 22.73 -30.89 12.88
C LYS A 212 24.20 -31.03 12.51
N TYR A 213 24.55 -30.80 11.24
CA TYR A 213 25.94 -30.91 10.79
C TYR A 213 26.85 -29.90 11.46
N MET A 214 26.39 -28.65 11.59
CA MET A 214 27.14 -27.59 12.26
C MET A 214 27.42 -27.92 13.73
N ARG A 215 26.46 -28.52 14.45
CA ARG A 215 26.67 -29.00 15.84
C ARG A 215 27.70 -30.12 15.91
N GLU A 216 27.56 -31.13 15.04
CA GLU A 216 28.48 -32.29 15.00
C GLU A 216 29.92 -31.90 14.65
N HIS A 217 30.10 -30.78 13.94
CA HIS A 217 31.40 -30.29 13.47
C HIS A 217 31.71 -28.88 14.01
N ALA A 218 31.23 -28.55 15.22
CA ALA A 218 31.28 -27.19 15.76
C ALA A 218 32.67 -26.53 15.70
N ALA A 219 33.74 -27.30 15.89
CA ALA A 219 35.13 -26.82 15.82
C ALA A 219 35.48 -26.17 14.47
N ASP A 220 34.87 -26.62 13.37
CA ASP A 220 35.14 -26.11 12.02
C ASP A 220 34.38 -24.80 11.74
N PHE A 221 33.26 -24.57 12.43
CA PHE A 221 32.38 -23.41 12.21
C PHE A 221 32.59 -22.31 13.25
N LEU A 222 32.95 -22.66 14.49
CA LEU A 222 33.12 -21.73 15.60
C LEU A 222 34.05 -20.54 15.29
N PRO A 223 35.24 -20.73 14.68
CA PRO A 223 36.12 -19.60 14.35
C PRO A 223 35.45 -18.55 13.45
N PHE A 224 34.66 -19.00 12.47
CA PHE A 224 33.97 -18.12 11.53
C PHE A 224 32.71 -17.50 12.15
N PHE A 225 31.96 -18.27 12.94
CA PHE A 225 30.83 -17.77 13.72
C PHE A 225 31.24 -16.62 14.65
N LEU A 226 32.37 -16.78 15.34
CA LEU A 226 32.94 -15.74 16.20
C LEU A 226 33.39 -14.50 15.41
N ALA A 227 34.01 -14.71 14.24
CA ALA A 227 34.48 -13.62 13.39
C ALA A 227 33.35 -12.78 12.79
N GLU A 228 32.18 -13.38 12.50
CA GLU A 228 30.99 -12.67 12.01
C GLU A 228 30.32 -11.78 13.07
N GLY A 229 30.81 -11.79 14.33
CA GLY A 229 30.24 -10.97 15.39
C GLY A 229 28.84 -11.38 15.80
N LYS A 230 28.40 -12.60 15.43
CA LYS A 230 27.11 -13.21 15.79
C LYS A 230 27.03 -13.65 17.26
N VAL A 231 28.01 -13.26 18.08
CA VAL A 231 28.05 -13.56 19.51
C VAL A 231 27.13 -12.59 20.22
N GLU A 232 25.96 -13.07 20.63
CA GLU A 232 25.24 -12.41 21.71
C GLU A 232 26.11 -12.44 22.97
N ILE A 233 26.26 -11.27 23.60
CA ILE A 233 27.14 -10.99 24.73
C ILE A 233 26.87 -12.01 25.86
N GLY A 234 27.66 -13.09 25.88
CA GLY A 234 27.57 -14.19 26.83
C GLY A 234 28.97 -14.75 27.13
N PRO A 235 29.16 -15.46 28.26
CA PRO A 235 30.48 -15.89 28.72
C PRO A 235 31.06 -17.08 27.95
N ASP A 236 30.23 -17.90 27.28
CA ASP A 236 30.66 -19.09 26.53
C ASP A 236 30.26 -19.03 25.04
N PRO A 237 31.23 -18.97 24.11
CA PRO A 237 31.03 -19.11 22.68
C PRO A 237 30.19 -20.32 22.24
N SER A 238 30.31 -21.43 22.97
CA SER A 238 29.67 -22.71 22.63
C SER A 238 28.15 -22.64 22.79
N GLU A 239 27.67 -22.00 23.85
CA GLU A 239 26.25 -21.79 24.09
C GLU A 239 25.61 -20.86 23.04
N SER A 240 26.32 -19.79 22.67
CA SER A 240 25.87 -18.88 21.60
C SER A 240 25.80 -19.59 20.24
N PHE A 241 26.75 -20.48 19.96
CA PHE A 241 26.73 -21.30 18.74
C PHE A 241 25.61 -22.33 18.73
N GLU A 242 25.30 -22.97 19.86
CA GLU A 242 24.17 -23.88 19.96
C GLU A 242 22.84 -23.15 19.74
N ARG A 243 22.67 -21.95 20.33
CA ARG A 243 21.50 -21.10 20.07
C ARG A 243 21.38 -20.73 18.60
N TYR A 244 22.49 -20.40 17.95
CA TYR A 244 22.52 -20.12 16.52
C TYR A 244 22.05 -21.31 15.69
N CYS A 245 22.56 -22.52 15.97
CA CYS A 245 22.12 -23.75 15.30
C CYS A 245 20.62 -23.99 15.50
N GLN A 246 20.11 -23.76 16.72
CA GLN A 246 18.69 -23.89 17.02
C GLN A 246 17.82 -22.85 16.31
N GLU A 247 18.30 -21.61 16.18
CA GLU A 247 17.59 -20.57 15.43
C GLU A 247 17.50 -20.90 13.94
N ILE A 248 18.60 -21.39 13.36
CA ILE A 248 18.67 -21.79 11.95
C ILE A 248 17.69 -22.93 11.63
N GLU A 249 17.57 -23.94 12.49
CA GLU A 249 16.66 -25.08 12.24
C GLU A 249 15.18 -24.76 12.46
N SER A 250 14.87 -23.86 13.40
CA SER A 250 13.50 -23.67 13.89
C SER A 250 12.80 -22.42 13.35
N THR A 251 13.54 -21.49 12.74
CA THR A 251 13.00 -20.19 12.34
C THR A 251 13.23 -19.87 10.86
N ALA A 252 12.85 -18.64 10.47
CA ALA A 252 13.17 -18.06 9.17
C ALA A 252 14.47 -17.22 9.20
N ALA A 253 15.38 -17.49 10.14
CA ALA A 253 16.70 -16.86 10.15
C ALA A 253 17.41 -17.07 8.81
N TRP A 254 18.05 -16.00 8.33
CA TRP A 254 18.69 -15.96 7.03
C TRP A 254 19.96 -16.79 7.08
N GLY A 255 20.14 -17.66 6.08
CA GLY A 255 21.38 -18.39 5.89
C GLY A 255 22.39 -17.59 5.08
N GLY A 256 23.65 -17.96 5.20
CA GLY A 256 24.77 -17.43 4.43
C GLY A 256 25.88 -18.46 4.26
N GLN A 257 27.12 -18.00 4.38
CA GLN A 257 28.31 -18.81 4.08
C GLN A 257 28.44 -20.06 4.96
N LEU A 258 28.16 -19.95 6.26
CA LEU A 258 28.23 -21.09 7.20
C LEU A 258 27.26 -22.20 6.79
N GLU A 259 26.02 -21.82 6.49
CA GLU A 259 24.97 -22.76 6.10
C GLU A 259 25.29 -23.44 4.78
N LEU A 260 25.80 -22.69 3.79
CA LEU A 260 26.26 -23.26 2.51
C LEU A 260 27.44 -24.22 2.70
N GLY A 261 28.38 -23.89 3.58
CA GLY A 261 29.50 -24.76 3.93
C GLY A 261 29.03 -26.09 4.55
N ALA A 262 28.08 -26.04 5.48
CA ALA A 262 27.47 -27.24 6.04
C ALA A 262 26.69 -28.05 4.98
N LEU A 263 25.81 -27.40 4.22
CA LEU A 263 24.99 -28.03 3.18
C LEU A 263 25.84 -28.77 2.12
N THR A 264 26.97 -28.17 1.74
CA THR A 264 27.96 -28.79 0.84
C THR A 264 28.35 -30.19 1.33
N HIS A 265 28.68 -30.32 2.62
CA HIS A 265 29.09 -31.59 3.21
C HIS A 265 27.93 -32.53 3.53
N CYS A 266 26.77 -31.99 3.92
CA CYS A 266 25.56 -32.77 4.14
C CYS A 266 25.08 -33.46 2.86
N LEU A 267 25.03 -32.70 1.76
CA LEU A 267 24.50 -33.16 0.48
C LEU A 267 25.56 -33.87 -0.36
N LYS A 268 26.84 -33.73 -0.01
CA LYS A 268 27.99 -34.19 -0.82
C LYS A 268 27.91 -33.64 -2.24
N LYS A 269 27.67 -32.33 -2.34
CA LYS A 269 27.50 -31.60 -3.60
C LYS A 269 28.41 -30.39 -3.64
N HIS A 270 28.93 -30.10 -4.83
CA HIS A 270 29.61 -28.84 -5.12
C HIS A 270 28.56 -27.71 -5.22
N ILE A 271 28.85 -26.56 -4.61
CA ILE A 271 27.98 -25.38 -4.64
C ILE A 271 28.74 -24.21 -5.26
N VAL A 272 28.11 -23.52 -6.21
CA VAL A 272 28.60 -22.29 -6.84
C VAL A 272 27.60 -21.17 -6.59
N VAL A 273 28.07 -20.04 -6.06
CA VAL A 273 27.28 -18.84 -5.83
C VAL A 273 27.81 -17.72 -6.72
N TYR A 274 27.00 -17.29 -7.67
CA TYR A 274 27.29 -16.15 -8.54
C TYR A 274 26.87 -14.85 -7.88
N SER A 275 27.67 -13.79 -8.00
CA SER A 275 27.30 -12.44 -7.55
C SER A 275 27.60 -11.41 -8.63
N GLY A 276 26.75 -10.40 -8.77
CA GLY A 276 26.97 -9.34 -9.77
C GLY A 276 28.13 -8.41 -9.39
N SER A 277 28.32 -8.14 -8.10
CA SER A 277 29.30 -7.16 -7.61
C SER A 277 30.44 -7.77 -6.79
N LEU A 278 30.34 -9.05 -6.42
CA LEU A 278 31.37 -9.77 -5.68
C LEU A 278 31.96 -10.90 -6.55
N PRO A 279 33.15 -11.40 -6.20
CA PRO A 279 33.68 -12.62 -6.79
C PRO A 279 32.71 -13.79 -6.57
N ASP A 280 32.66 -14.71 -7.53
CA ASP A 280 31.87 -15.92 -7.40
C ASP A 280 32.51 -16.83 -6.33
N VAL A 281 31.67 -17.48 -5.53
CA VAL A 281 32.11 -18.34 -4.44
C VAL A 281 31.85 -19.80 -4.81
N GLU A 282 32.88 -20.64 -4.66
CA GLU A 282 32.77 -22.08 -4.87
C GLU A 282 33.09 -22.83 -3.57
N MET A 283 32.24 -23.80 -3.21
CA MET A 283 32.40 -24.67 -2.04
C MET A 283 32.23 -26.14 -2.44
N GLY A 284 32.96 -27.04 -1.78
CA GLY A 284 32.82 -28.48 -2.02
C GLY A 284 33.41 -28.94 -3.33
N LYS A 285 34.56 -28.40 -3.74
CA LYS A 285 35.22 -28.77 -5.00
C LYS A 285 35.53 -30.26 -5.07
N GLU A 286 35.73 -30.91 -3.93
CA GLU A 286 35.89 -32.35 -3.79
C GLU A 286 34.65 -33.15 -4.20
N TYR A 287 33.46 -32.54 -4.21
CA TYR A 287 32.21 -33.16 -4.62
C TYR A 287 31.80 -32.81 -6.06
N LYS A 288 32.65 -32.11 -6.79
CA LYS A 288 32.40 -31.78 -8.20
C LYS A 288 32.44 -33.05 -9.03
N SER A 289 31.28 -33.48 -9.52
CA SER A 289 31.19 -34.61 -10.45
C SER A 289 31.80 -34.20 -11.79
N GLY A 290 33.04 -34.62 -12.08
CA GLY A 290 33.68 -34.29 -13.36
C GLY A 290 35.20 -34.10 -13.39
N SER A 291 35.99 -34.63 -12.44
CA SER A 291 37.47 -34.64 -12.55
C SER A 291 38.03 -35.51 -13.71
N SER A 292 37.18 -35.96 -14.64
CA SER A 292 37.58 -36.62 -15.88
C SER A 292 36.76 -36.09 -17.07
N GLY A 293 37.31 -35.08 -17.74
CA GLY A 293 37.09 -34.79 -19.17
C GLY A 293 35.66 -34.58 -19.68
N GLY A 294 35.24 -33.31 -19.75
CA GLY A 294 34.66 -32.77 -20.99
C GLY A 294 33.20 -33.04 -21.34
N SER A 295 32.28 -33.21 -20.38
CA SER A 295 30.84 -33.20 -20.70
C SER A 295 30.01 -32.55 -19.59
N SER A 296 29.42 -31.38 -19.87
CA SER A 296 28.50 -30.64 -18.97
C SER A 296 27.19 -31.39 -18.65
N ALA A 297 26.94 -32.53 -19.27
CA ALA A 297 25.71 -33.31 -19.12
C ALA A 297 25.59 -34.10 -17.80
N GLY A 298 26.64 -34.07 -16.94
CA GLY A 298 26.66 -34.76 -15.65
C GLY A 298 26.98 -33.86 -14.45
N ASP A 299 27.04 -32.53 -14.65
CA ASP A 299 27.36 -31.61 -13.57
C ASP A 299 26.15 -31.40 -12.65
N THR A 300 26.15 -32.08 -11.50
CA THR A 300 25.11 -31.93 -10.47
C THR A 300 25.44 -30.85 -9.44
N SER A 301 26.28 -29.88 -9.79
CA SER A 301 26.63 -28.75 -8.92
C SER A 301 25.39 -27.89 -8.66
N ILE A 302 25.18 -27.53 -7.40
CA ILE A 302 24.12 -26.60 -6.99
C ILE A 302 24.58 -25.18 -7.37
N ARG A 303 23.80 -24.49 -8.19
CA ARG A 303 24.11 -23.15 -8.68
C ARG A 303 23.11 -22.15 -8.12
N LEU A 304 23.63 -21.15 -7.43
CA LEU A 304 22.84 -20.09 -6.77
C LEU A 304 23.28 -18.73 -7.27
N SER A 305 22.40 -17.73 -7.19
CA SER A 305 22.79 -16.33 -7.36
C SER A 305 22.51 -15.55 -6.09
N PHE A 306 23.47 -14.71 -5.69
CA PHE A 306 23.40 -13.86 -4.52
C PHE A 306 23.17 -12.42 -4.92
N HIS A 307 22.15 -11.81 -4.31
CA HIS A 307 21.70 -10.46 -4.58
C HIS A 307 21.67 -9.67 -3.28
N ARG A 308 22.42 -8.57 -3.19
CA ARG A 308 22.42 -7.71 -2.01
C ARG A 308 21.30 -6.67 -2.04
N HIS A 309 20.85 -6.30 -3.25
CA HIS A 309 19.92 -5.18 -3.46
C HIS A 309 18.63 -5.60 -4.18
N ALA A 310 18.39 -6.91 -4.35
CA ALA A 310 17.18 -7.41 -5.02
C ALA A 310 15.88 -6.99 -4.30
N TYR A 311 15.91 -6.94 -2.96
CA TYR A 311 14.75 -6.61 -2.14
C TYR A 311 15.12 -5.63 -1.04
N GLY A 312 14.16 -4.79 -0.62
CA GLY A 312 14.38 -3.79 0.42
C GLY A 312 14.71 -4.37 1.80
N LEU A 313 14.54 -5.68 1.99
CA LEU A 313 14.91 -6.37 3.22
C LEU A 313 16.42 -6.60 3.31
N GLY A 314 17.12 -6.76 2.17
CA GLY A 314 18.57 -7.00 2.12
C GLY A 314 18.93 -8.18 1.22
N GLU A 315 19.87 -8.99 1.70
CA GLU A 315 20.45 -10.13 0.99
C GLU A 315 19.43 -11.19 0.60
N HIS A 316 19.62 -11.78 -0.58
CA HIS A 316 18.71 -12.76 -1.12
C HIS A 316 19.42 -13.76 -2.04
N TYR A 317 18.96 -15.01 -1.99
CA TYR A 317 19.44 -16.10 -2.84
C TYR A 317 18.35 -16.57 -3.81
N ASN A 318 18.72 -16.65 -5.08
CA ASN A 318 17.91 -17.26 -6.13
C ASN A 318 18.59 -18.54 -6.66
N SER A 319 17.81 -19.38 -7.33
CA SER A 319 18.31 -20.57 -8.02
C SER A 319 18.84 -20.18 -9.40
N VAL A 320 19.88 -20.87 -9.89
CA VAL A 320 20.43 -20.66 -11.24
C VAL A 320 20.25 -21.93 -12.05
N ILE A 321 19.48 -21.84 -13.13
CA ILE A 321 19.02 -22.99 -13.91
C ILE A 321 19.56 -22.91 -15.35
N PRO A 322 19.62 -24.02 -16.09
CA PRO A 322 19.89 -23.97 -17.52
C PRO A 322 18.91 -23.03 -18.23
N ALA A 323 19.42 -22.17 -19.10
CA ALA A 323 18.56 -21.38 -19.98
C ALA A 323 17.86 -22.32 -20.95
N GLU A 324 16.54 -22.19 -21.08
CA GLU A 324 15.77 -22.90 -22.11
C GLU A 324 16.38 -22.54 -23.48
N SER A 325 16.92 -23.53 -24.18
CA SER A 325 17.46 -23.34 -25.52
C SER A 325 16.33 -22.88 -26.44
N SER A 326 16.36 -21.60 -26.83
CA SER A 326 15.47 -21.01 -27.84
C SER A 326 15.81 -21.51 -29.24
#